data_AF-A0A3D1KVD3-F1
#
_entry.id   AF-A0A3D1KVD3-F1
#
_cell.length_a   1.000
_cell.length_b   1.000
_cell.length_c   1.000
_cell.angle_alpha   90.00
_cell.angle_beta   90.00
_cell.angle_gamma   90.00
#
_symmetry.space_group_name_H-M   'P 1'
#
loop_
_entity.id
_entity.type
_entity.pdbx_description
1 polymer ?
#
loop_
_entity_poly.entity_id
_entity_poly.type
_entity_poly.pdbx_seq_one_letter_code
_entity_poly.pdbx_strand_id
1 'polypeptide(L)'
;MIYSPRTAGGYARGSLIVVSEEFASEQVENKWGFARDFQLNAHEIAHLWSKANWEHDWINEGLAEYSAFLASEKFIGTEFTKLLSEEYNNAIENSATQLSILETTGDSWESHINRYYKPTVLLNTLRQKYGEEKMAEFIALLNTAFIQNQGGTTVIFLNVLEEVFGKDAYDFFNEGLNRKNWNKPTEVLNVAFDADFEGTWTGGLTQFGTTSKFVLHLKKNENILVPVLDSPDQDVFGIPVSELKIEADNIVCVVGVASATFSGKLDRNTKTIHGNWNQRGTDYPLNLSKE
;
A
#
# COMPACT_ATOMS: atom_id res chain seq x y z
N MET A 1 31.71 -6.05 -4.14
CA MET A 1 30.94 -6.20 -2.90
C MET A 1 31.88 -6.76 -1.85
N ILE A 2 31.94 -6.14 -0.67
CA ILE A 2 32.85 -6.50 0.42
C ILE A 2 32.03 -6.58 1.71
N TYR A 3 32.16 -7.69 2.45
CA TYR A 3 31.67 -7.81 3.83
C TYR A 3 32.73 -7.22 4.75
N SER A 4 32.36 -6.20 5.53
CA SER A 4 33.27 -5.56 6.48
C SER A 4 32.85 -5.85 7.94
N PRO A 5 33.80 -5.84 8.90
CA PRO A 5 33.50 -6.08 10.31
C PRO A 5 32.77 -4.87 10.89
N ARG A 6 31.46 -4.86 10.68
CA ARG A 6 30.49 -3.86 11.17
C ARG A 6 29.21 -4.58 11.58
N THR A 7 28.51 -4.01 12.55
CA THR A 7 27.33 -4.60 13.19
C THR A 7 26.08 -4.62 12.32
N ALA A 8 25.85 -3.57 11.52
CA ALA A 8 24.66 -3.46 10.67
C ALA A 8 24.85 -2.50 9.48
N GLY A 9 23.92 -2.61 8.52
CA GLY A 9 23.77 -1.74 7.36
C GLY A 9 24.78 -1.96 6.23
N GLY A 10 24.56 -1.26 5.12
CA GLY A 10 25.47 -1.22 3.98
C GLY A 10 25.67 0.21 3.48
N TYR A 11 26.45 0.34 2.41
CA TYR A 11 26.43 1.52 1.54
C TYR A 11 27.01 1.18 0.17
N ALA A 12 26.54 1.89 -0.85
CA ALA A 12 27.13 1.89 -2.18
C ALA A 12 27.80 3.23 -2.51
N ARG A 13 29.06 3.19 -2.96
CA ARG A 13 29.80 4.36 -3.47
C ARG A 13 30.56 3.99 -4.74
N GLY A 14 30.05 4.47 -5.87
CA GLY A 14 30.64 4.16 -7.18
C GLY A 14 30.60 2.66 -7.45
N SER A 15 31.76 2.03 -7.71
CA SER A 15 31.87 0.59 -7.94
C SER A 15 32.05 -0.24 -6.65
N LEU A 16 32.06 0.41 -5.47
CA LEU A 16 32.25 -0.25 -4.19
C LEU A 16 30.91 -0.36 -3.43
N ILE A 17 30.56 -1.59 -3.08
CA ILE A 17 29.44 -1.91 -2.19
C ILE A 17 30.02 -2.58 -0.95
N VAL A 18 29.69 -2.03 0.22
CA VAL A 18 30.12 -2.54 1.52
C VAL A 18 28.90 -2.94 2.33
N VAL A 19 28.90 -4.16 2.85
CA VAL A 19 27.82 -4.72 3.67
C VAL A 19 28.35 -5.27 4.99
N SER A 20 27.45 -5.50 5.95
CA SER A 20 27.79 -5.98 7.28
C SER A 20 28.12 -7.47 7.32
N GLU A 21 29.36 -7.80 7.69
CA GLU A 21 29.79 -9.18 7.97
C GLU A 21 29.03 -9.78 9.15
N GLU A 22 28.86 -9.00 10.23
CA GLU A 22 28.23 -9.48 11.47
C GLU A 22 26.76 -9.79 11.23
N PHE A 23 26.00 -8.87 10.62
CA PHE A 23 24.61 -9.12 10.25
C PHE A 23 24.48 -10.33 9.32
N ALA A 24 25.30 -10.40 8.28
CA ALA A 24 25.26 -11.54 7.35
C ALA A 24 25.55 -12.87 8.06
N SER A 25 26.49 -12.87 9.02
CA SER A 25 26.85 -14.03 9.82
C SER A 25 25.71 -14.47 10.74
N GLU A 26 25.01 -13.53 11.38
CA GLU A 26 23.82 -13.81 12.20
C GLU A 26 22.68 -14.43 11.37
N GLN A 27 22.60 -14.09 10.09
CA GLN A 27 21.57 -14.62 9.20
C GLN A 27 21.87 -16.06 8.74
N VAL A 28 23.10 -16.55 8.77
CA VAL A 28 23.47 -17.86 8.17
C VAL A 28 22.63 -19.04 8.70
N GLU A 29 22.23 -19.00 9.98
CA GLU A 29 21.43 -20.07 10.60
C GLU A 29 19.92 -19.88 10.44
N ASN A 30 19.47 -18.72 9.95
CA ASN A 30 18.05 -18.43 9.77
C ASN A 30 17.49 -19.05 8.49
N LYS A 31 16.25 -19.58 8.54
CA LYS A 31 15.55 -20.13 7.37
C LYS A 31 15.58 -19.19 6.17
N TRP A 32 15.38 -17.90 6.40
CA TRP A 32 15.39 -16.85 5.38
C TRP A 32 16.71 -16.08 5.30
N GLY A 33 17.78 -16.57 5.92
CA GLY A 33 19.03 -15.86 6.06
C GLY A 33 19.67 -15.45 4.74
N PHE A 34 19.83 -16.43 3.85
CA PHE A 34 20.32 -16.18 2.49
C PHE A 34 19.43 -15.19 1.72
N ALA A 35 18.11 -15.31 1.87
CA ALA A 35 17.16 -14.41 1.21
C ALA A 35 17.26 -12.97 1.73
N ARG A 36 17.47 -12.79 3.04
CA ARG A 36 17.70 -11.48 3.67
C ARG A 36 19.01 -10.85 3.23
N ASP A 37 20.09 -11.62 3.24
CA ASP A 37 21.39 -11.14 2.76
C ASP A 37 21.32 -10.75 1.28
N PHE A 38 20.64 -11.56 0.45
CA PHE A 38 20.38 -11.21 -0.95
C PHE A 38 19.59 -9.90 -1.09
N GLN A 39 18.49 -9.73 -0.34
CA GLN A 39 17.67 -8.52 -0.36
C GLN A 39 18.49 -7.28 0.02
N LEU A 40 19.28 -7.34 1.10
CA LEU A 40 20.13 -6.22 1.50
C LEU A 40 21.19 -5.89 0.46
N ASN A 41 21.83 -6.91 -0.12
CA ASN A 41 22.78 -6.72 -1.21
C ASN A 41 22.12 -6.09 -2.45
N ALA A 42 20.91 -6.52 -2.79
CA ALA A 42 20.13 -5.97 -3.90
C ALA A 42 19.73 -4.50 -3.64
N HIS A 43 19.41 -4.15 -2.39
CA HIS A 43 19.14 -2.78 -1.97
C HIS A 43 20.35 -1.88 -2.25
N GLU A 44 21.54 -2.28 -1.79
CA GLU A 44 22.76 -1.51 -2.01
C GLU A 44 23.12 -1.36 -3.49
N ILE A 45 22.89 -2.42 -4.29
CA ILE A 45 23.05 -2.34 -5.75
C ILE A 45 22.08 -1.33 -6.36
N ALA A 46 20.85 -1.24 -5.85
CA ALA A 46 19.81 -0.39 -6.41
C ALA A 46 20.09 1.11 -6.25
N HIS A 47 20.89 1.52 -5.26
CA HIS A 47 21.42 2.89 -5.16
C HIS A 47 22.27 3.33 -6.35
N LEU A 48 22.70 2.40 -7.22
CA LEU A 48 23.38 2.77 -8.47
C LEU A 48 22.44 3.52 -9.45
N TRP A 49 21.13 3.31 -9.37
CA TRP A 49 20.13 3.98 -10.22
C TRP A 49 19.10 4.82 -9.45
N SER A 50 18.81 4.54 -8.18
CA SER A 50 17.94 5.41 -7.37
C SER A 50 18.66 6.71 -6.99
N LYS A 51 18.66 7.70 -7.89
CA LYS A 51 19.38 8.97 -7.74
C LYS A 51 18.47 10.19 -7.78
N ALA A 52 17.87 10.49 -6.64
CA ALA A 52 17.23 11.75 -6.35
C ALA A 52 18.18 12.73 -5.64
N ASN A 53 17.80 14.00 -5.61
CA ASN A 53 18.49 15.01 -4.81
C ASN A 53 18.37 14.64 -3.31
N TRP A 54 19.36 15.05 -2.52
CA TRP A 54 19.49 14.64 -1.11
C TRP A 54 18.31 15.07 -0.24
N GLU A 55 17.59 16.14 -0.62
CA GLU A 55 16.37 16.59 0.05
C GLU A 55 15.19 15.62 -0.12
N HIS A 56 15.26 14.74 -1.13
CA HIS A 56 14.21 13.79 -1.49
C HIS A 56 14.64 12.35 -1.19
N ASP A 57 15.32 12.15 -0.08
CA ASP A 57 15.97 10.88 0.26
C ASP A 57 15.02 9.66 0.33
N TRP A 58 13.73 9.89 0.61
CA TRP A 58 12.70 8.84 0.51
C TRP A 58 12.64 8.19 -0.88
N ILE A 59 12.98 8.93 -1.94
CA ILE A 59 13.06 8.39 -3.31
C ILE A 59 14.24 7.43 -3.44
N ASN A 60 15.41 7.80 -2.87
CA ASN A 60 16.61 6.99 -2.95
C ASN A 60 16.40 5.65 -2.25
N GLU A 61 15.97 5.69 -0.99
CA GLU A 61 15.74 4.53 -0.14
C GLU A 61 14.51 3.74 -0.60
N GLY A 62 13.43 4.42 -0.97
CA GLY A 62 12.18 3.78 -1.39
C GLY A 62 12.32 3.04 -2.72
N LEU A 63 13.01 3.62 -3.71
CA LEU A 63 13.30 2.91 -4.97
C LEU A 63 14.34 1.82 -4.79
N ALA A 64 15.32 2.00 -3.89
CA ALA A 64 16.31 0.96 -3.61
C ALA A 64 15.64 -0.27 -2.97
N GLU A 65 14.82 -0.05 -1.95
CA GLU A 65 14.10 -1.11 -1.25
C GLU A 65 13.06 -1.79 -2.15
N TYR A 66 12.31 -1.02 -2.94
CA TYR A 66 11.38 -1.60 -3.89
C TYR A 66 12.09 -2.41 -4.98
N SER A 67 13.23 -1.94 -5.48
CA SER A 67 14.03 -2.72 -6.44
C SER A 67 14.56 -4.01 -5.83
N ALA A 68 14.99 -3.98 -4.55
CA ALA A 68 15.41 -5.16 -3.81
C ALA A 68 14.25 -6.14 -3.61
N PHE A 69 13.05 -5.65 -3.36
CA PHE A 69 11.82 -6.44 -3.28
C PHE A 69 11.54 -7.17 -4.61
N LEU A 70 11.59 -6.45 -5.74
CA LEU A 70 11.41 -7.04 -7.08
C LEU A 70 12.48 -8.10 -7.41
N ALA A 71 13.74 -7.81 -7.09
CA ALA A 71 14.83 -8.75 -7.28
C ALA A 71 14.64 -10.01 -6.40
N SER A 72 14.21 -9.82 -5.15
CA SER A 72 13.93 -10.92 -4.23
C SER A 72 12.80 -11.80 -4.75
N GLU A 73 11.73 -11.22 -5.27
CA GLU A 73 10.63 -11.98 -5.87
C GLU A 73 11.12 -12.83 -7.05
N LYS A 74 11.93 -12.23 -7.92
CA LYS A 74 12.42 -12.88 -9.14
C LYS A 74 13.45 -13.98 -8.88
N PHE A 75 14.37 -13.76 -7.96
CA PHE A 75 15.54 -14.63 -7.77
C PHE A 75 15.46 -15.54 -6.56
N ILE A 76 14.67 -15.18 -5.54
CA ILE A 76 14.46 -15.99 -4.33
C ILE A 76 13.09 -16.68 -4.38
N GLY A 77 12.04 -15.95 -4.74
CA GLY A 77 10.68 -16.47 -4.89
C GLY A 77 9.63 -15.75 -4.04
N THR A 78 8.37 -16.01 -4.37
CA THR A 78 7.21 -15.29 -3.83
C THR A 78 6.92 -15.56 -2.35
N GLU A 79 7.34 -16.70 -1.80
CA GLU A 79 7.17 -16.98 -0.37
C GLU A 79 7.94 -15.98 0.50
N PHE A 80 9.16 -15.64 0.08
CA PHE A 80 9.98 -14.67 0.79
C PHE A 80 9.42 -13.25 0.65
N THR A 81 8.97 -12.84 -0.54
CA THR A 81 8.40 -11.50 -0.72
C THR A 81 7.02 -11.34 -0.08
N LYS A 82 6.28 -12.43 0.12
CA LYS A 82 5.10 -12.44 0.99
C LYS A 82 5.49 -12.13 2.44
N LEU A 83 6.54 -12.77 2.97
CA LEU A 83 7.08 -12.45 4.30
C LEU A 83 7.51 -10.97 4.40
N LEU A 84 8.24 -10.45 3.41
CA LEU A 84 8.63 -9.03 3.37
C LEU A 84 7.40 -8.11 3.40
N SER A 85 6.37 -8.43 2.61
CA SER A 85 5.14 -7.65 2.57
C SER A 85 4.43 -7.66 3.93
N GLU A 86 4.36 -8.82 4.59
CA GLU A 86 3.78 -8.95 5.93
C GLU A 86 4.57 -8.13 6.95
N GLU A 87 5.90 -8.19 6.93
CA GLU A 87 6.75 -7.43 7.84
C GLU A 87 6.64 -5.92 7.63
N TYR A 88 6.66 -5.44 6.39
CA TYR A 88 6.53 -4.01 6.11
C TYR A 88 5.17 -3.49 6.58
N ASN A 89 4.08 -4.20 6.25
CA ASN A 89 2.74 -3.80 6.69
C ASN A 89 2.62 -3.84 8.22
N ASN A 90 3.10 -4.92 8.87
CA ASN A 90 3.10 -5.00 10.33
C ASN A 90 3.92 -3.88 10.97
N ALA A 91 5.10 -3.55 10.43
CA ALA A 91 5.92 -2.47 10.95
C ALA A 91 5.21 -1.13 10.79
N ILE A 92 4.61 -0.86 9.62
CA ILE A 92 3.83 0.36 9.35
C ILE A 92 2.65 0.48 10.32
N GLU A 93 1.85 -0.57 10.48
CA GLU A 93 0.69 -0.61 11.37
C GLU A 93 1.06 -0.40 12.84
N ASN A 94 2.21 -0.87 13.27
CA ASN A 94 2.67 -0.73 14.66
C ASN A 94 3.57 0.49 14.89
N SER A 95 3.97 1.20 13.83
CA SER A 95 5.00 2.23 13.89
C SER A 95 4.62 3.49 14.65
N ALA A 96 3.31 3.77 14.83
CA ALA A 96 2.82 5.03 15.40
C ALA A 96 3.48 6.32 14.86
N THR A 97 3.98 6.29 13.62
CA THR A 97 4.73 7.42 13.01
C THR A 97 3.88 8.69 13.00
N GLN A 98 4.44 9.78 13.51
CA GLN A 98 3.79 11.09 13.57
C GLN A 98 4.14 11.96 12.37
N LEU A 99 5.29 11.75 11.73
CA LEU A 99 5.69 12.48 10.52
C LEU A 99 5.19 11.76 9.27
N SER A 100 4.84 12.54 8.26
CA SER A 100 4.64 12.01 6.91
C SER A 100 5.98 11.67 6.26
N ILE A 101 5.94 10.98 5.12
CA ILE A 101 7.16 10.66 4.36
C ILE A 101 7.90 11.95 3.96
N LEU A 102 7.16 12.98 3.53
CA LEU A 102 7.74 14.26 3.11
C LEU A 102 8.25 15.13 4.26
N GLU A 103 7.73 14.95 5.48
CA GLU A 103 8.18 15.67 6.67
C GLU A 103 9.36 14.99 7.37
N THR A 104 9.71 13.76 6.98
CA THR A 104 10.68 12.93 7.71
C THR A 104 12.12 13.40 7.48
N THR A 105 12.75 13.88 8.54
CA THR A 105 14.17 14.24 8.58
C THR A 105 15.07 13.01 8.80
N GLY A 106 16.35 13.12 8.43
CA GLY A 106 17.28 11.98 8.44
C GLY A 106 17.67 11.47 9.83
N ASP A 107 17.48 12.29 10.86
CA ASP A 107 17.72 11.98 12.27
C ASP A 107 16.50 11.39 12.98
N SER A 108 15.35 11.33 12.31
CA SER A 108 14.13 10.76 12.89
C SER A 108 14.26 9.25 13.04
N TRP A 109 13.82 8.72 14.18
CA TRP A 109 13.66 7.28 14.41
C TRP A 109 12.63 6.66 13.45
N GLU A 110 11.72 7.47 12.89
CA GLU A 110 10.71 7.05 11.91
C GLU A 110 11.26 6.89 10.50
N SER A 111 12.50 7.35 10.25
CA SER A 111 13.13 7.42 8.93
C SER A 111 13.10 6.10 8.18
N HIS A 112 13.37 4.98 8.85
CA HIS A 112 13.37 3.68 8.19
C HIS A 112 11.98 3.29 7.66
N ILE A 113 10.95 3.42 8.49
CA ILE A 113 9.58 3.05 8.09
C ILE A 113 9.07 4.01 6.99
N ASN A 114 9.34 5.30 7.15
CA ASN A 114 8.86 6.34 6.23
C ASN A 114 9.61 6.37 4.89
N ARG A 115 10.89 6.00 4.83
CA ARG A 115 11.69 6.06 3.59
C ARG A 115 11.82 4.73 2.87
N TYR A 116 11.69 3.61 3.57
CA TYR A 116 11.91 2.28 3.00
C TYR A 116 10.58 1.54 2.82
N TYR A 117 9.86 1.30 3.91
CA TYR A 117 8.70 0.40 3.91
C TYR A 117 7.48 1.04 3.24
N LYS A 118 7.08 2.24 3.66
CA LYS A 118 5.88 2.89 3.12
C LYS A 118 5.99 3.14 1.60
N PRO A 119 7.11 3.69 1.06
CA PRO A 119 7.25 3.83 -0.39
C PRO A 119 7.20 2.50 -1.14
N THR A 120 7.81 1.45 -0.59
CA THR A 120 7.78 0.10 -1.17
C THR A 120 6.37 -0.46 -1.23
N VAL A 121 5.56 -0.28 -0.18
CA VAL A 121 4.15 -0.68 -0.15
C VAL A 121 3.33 0.11 -1.18
N LEU A 122 3.52 1.43 -1.30
CA LEU A 122 2.81 2.24 -2.30
C LEU A 122 3.16 1.81 -3.74
N LEU A 123 4.45 1.63 -4.04
CA LEU A 123 4.92 1.19 -5.35
C LEU A 123 4.40 -0.20 -5.69
N ASN A 124 4.46 -1.15 -4.75
CA ASN A 124 3.97 -2.50 -4.98
C ASN A 124 2.44 -2.52 -5.14
N THR A 125 1.70 -1.65 -4.45
CA THR A 125 0.24 -1.49 -4.63
C THR A 125 -0.08 -1.03 -6.05
N LEU A 126 0.66 -0.05 -6.58
CA LEU A 126 0.51 0.37 -7.97
C LEU A 126 0.85 -0.75 -8.96
N ARG A 127 1.93 -1.51 -8.72
CA ARG A 127 2.29 -2.67 -9.56
C ARG A 127 1.19 -3.73 -9.57
N GLN A 128 0.63 -4.07 -8.41
CA GLN A 128 -0.47 -5.03 -8.31
C GLN A 128 -1.72 -4.56 -9.04
N LYS A 129 -2.02 -3.25 -8.99
CA LYS A 129 -3.19 -2.67 -9.66
C LYS A 129 -3.02 -2.54 -11.18
N TYR A 130 -1.86 -2.12 -11.65
CA TYR A 130 -1.63 -1.72 -13.04
C TYR A 130 -0.77 -2.68 -13.85
N GLY A 131 -0.16 -3.68 -13.21
CA GLY A 131 0.67 -4.71 -13.84
C GLY A 131 2.16 -4.40 -13.89
N GLU A 132 2.94 -5.45 -14.12
CA GLU A 132 4.42 -5.37 -14.17
C GLU A 132 4.95 -4.54 -15.34
N GLU A 133 4.31 -4.62 -16.51
CA GLU A 133 4.75 -3.90 -17.71
C GLU A 133 4.69 -2.38 -17.52
N LYS A 134 3.57 -1.87 -17.00
CA LYS A 134 3.43 -0.44 -16.66
C LYS A 134 4.39 0.00 -15.56
N MET A 135 4.67 -0.87 -14.59
CA MET A 135 5.66 -0.57 -13.57
C MET A 135 7.09 -0.48 -14.12
N ALA A 136 7.45 -1.37 -15.05
CA ALA A 136 8.73 -1.31 -15.73
C ALA A 136 8.86 -0.04 -16.59
N GLU A 137 7.79 0.35 -17.31
CA GLU A 137 7.71 1.62 -18.03
C GLU A 137 7.92 2.82 -17.10
N PHE A 138 7.22 2.86 -15.96
CA PHE A 138 7.38 3.90 -14.95
C PHE A 138 8.83 4.04 -14.48
N ILE A 139 9.48 2.93 -14.09
CA ILE A 139 10.88 2.96 -13.63
C ILE A 139 11.82 3.45 -14.74
N ALA A 140 11.59 3.04 -15.99
CA ALA A 140 12.42 3.47 -17.13
C ALA A 140 12.27 4.98 -17.43
N LEU A 141 11.05 5.50 -17.44
CA LEU A 141 10.77 6.92 -17.65
C LEU A 141 11.29 7.76 -16.48
N LEU A 142 11.15 7.26 -15.24
CA LEU A 142 11.65 7.95 -14.06
C LEU A 142 13.18 8.12 -14.09
N ASN A 143 13.91 7.06 -14.43
CA ASN A 143 15.36 7.13 -14.62
C ASN A 143 15.76 8.13 -15.71
N THR A 144 15.04 8.12 -16.84
CA THR A 144 15.26 9.06 -17.94
C THR A 144 15.05 10.50 -17.47
N ALA A 145 13.95 10.76 -16.75
CA ALA A 145 13.63 12.07 -16.22
C ALA A 145 14.68 12.56 -15.21
N PHE A 146 15.18 11.69 -14.33
CA PHE A 146 16.21 12.06 -13.35
C PHE A 146 17.53 12.44 -14.04
N ILE A 147 17.94 11.69 -15.08
CA ILE A 147 19.15 12.02 -15.85
C ILE A 147 18.98 13.38 -16.55
N GLN A 148 17.85 13.60 -17.22
CA GLN A 148 17.59 14.84 -17.96
C GLN A 148 17.55 16.08 -17.06
N ASN A 149 17.01 15.93 -15.85
CA ASN A 149 16.89 17.02 -14.87
C ASN A 149 18.10 17.14 -13.93
N GLN A 150 19.15 16.33 -14.13
CA GLN A 150 20.34 16.27 -13.28
C GLN A 150 20.04 15.99 -11.80
N GLY A 151 18.99 15.19 -11.56
CA GLY A 151 18.54 14.81 -10.22
C GLY A 151 17.03 14.62 -10.13
N GLY A 152 16.61 13.62 -9.37
CA GLY A 152 15.20 13.39 -9.06
C GLY A 152 14.66 14.29 -7.95
N THR A 153 13.41 14.72 -8.10
CA THR A 153 12.63 15.41 -7.05
C THR A 153 11.27 14.75 -6.89
N THR A 154 10.58 15.00 -5.78
CA THR A 154 9.20 14.52 -5.58
C THR A 154 8.28 14.99 -6.70
N VAL A 155 8.46 16.23 -7.20
CA VAL A 155 7.65 16.78 -8.30
C VAL A 155 7.87 16.00 -9.59
N ILE A 156 9.13 15.75 -9.96
CA ILE A 156 9.45 14.95 -11.17
C ILE A 156 8.88 13.54 -11.03
N PHE A 157 9.05 12.92 -9.86
CA PHE A 157 8.54 11.58 -9.59
C PHE A 157 7.02 11.50 -9.80
N LEU A 158 6.27 12.41 -9.18
CA LEU A 158 4.82 12.41 -9.26
C LEU A 158 4.31 12.74 -10.68
N ASN A 159 4.99 13.61 -11.42
CA ASN A 159 4.63 13.90 -12.81
C ASN A 159 4.78 12.66 -13.72
N VAL A 160 5.89 11.92 -13.59
CA VAL A 160 6.08 10.67 -14.35
C VAL A 160 5.06 9.61 -13.91
N LEU A 161 4.72 9.57 -12.63
CA LEU A 161 3.71 8.65 -12.10
C LEU A 161 2.32 8.94 -12.69
N GLU A 162 1.92 10.21 -12.76
CA GLU A 162 0.66 10.63 -13.41
C GLU A 162 0.67 10.30 -14.91
N GLU A 163 1.79 10.53 -15.60
CA GLU A 163 1.94 10.22 -17.03
C GLU A 163 1.69 8.73 -17.33
N VAL A 164 2.22 7.82 -16.52
CA VAL A 164 2.15 6.37 -16.77
C VAL A 164 0.88 5.72 -16.24
N PHE A 165 0.46 6.13 -15.02
CA PHE A 165 -0.63 5.48 -14.30
C PHE A 165 -1.93 6.30 -14.24
N GLY A 166 -1.87 7.58 -14.62
CA GLY A 166 -3.00 8.51 -14.57
C GLY A 166 -3.20 9.18 -13.22
N LYS A 167 -4.14 10.13 -13.20
CA LYS A 167 -4.43 10.99 -12.05
C LYS A 167 -4.80 10.25 -10.76
N ASP A 168 -5.55 9.16 -10.85
CA ASP A 168 -5.93 8.37 -9.67
C ASP A 168 -4.71 7.80 -8.94
N ALA A 169 -3.68 7.39 -9.68
CA ALA A 169 -2.43 6.90 -9.10
C ALA A 169 -1.61 8.03 -8.49
N TYR A 170 -1.60 9.20 -9.14
CA TYR A 170 -1.01 10.42 -8.57
C TYR A 170 -1.65 10.76 -7.23
N ASP A 171 -2.98 10.85 -7.18
CA ASP A 171 -3.70 11.25 -5.98
C ASP A 171 -3.46 10.24 -4.85
N PHE A 172 -3.52 8.94 -5.14
CA PHE A 172 -3.18 7.88 -4.19
C PHE A 172 -1.75 8.01 -3.65
N PHE A 173 -0.76 8.14 -4.52
CA PHE A 173 0.64 8.15 -4.09
C PHE A 173 0.98 9.44 -3.34
N ASN A 174 0.51 10.58 -3.83
CA ASN A 174 0.70 11.88 -3.18
C ASN A 174 0.02 11.94 -1.81
N GLU A 175 -1.18 11.35 -1.67
CA GLU A 175 -1.82 11.22 -0.36
C GLU A 175 -0.98 10.35 0.58
N GLY A 176 -0.49 9.20 0.13
CA GLY A 176 0.41 8.35 0.93
C GLY A 176 1.68 9.08 1.39
N LEU A 177 2.29 9.89 0.51
CA LEU A 177 3.47 10.70 0.84
C LEU A 177 3.19 11.75 1.94
N ASN A 178 1.99 12.31 1.97
CA ASN A 178 1.58 13.34 2.92
C ASN A 178 0.90 12.79 4.18
N ARG A 179 0.45 11.53 4.15
CA ARG A 179 -0.28 10.90 5.25
C ARG A 179 0.59 10.76 6.50
N LYS A 180 0.06 11.22 7.62
CA LYS A 180 0.56 10.97 8.99
C LYS A 180 -0.25 9.85 9.63
N ASN A 181 0.28 9.24 10.69
CA ASN A 181 -0.43 8.20 11.45
C ASN A 181 -0.93 7.05 10.56
N TRP A 182 -0.05 6.46 9.74
CA TRP A 182 -0.39 5.33 8.87
C TRP A 182 -0.97 4.11 9.63
N ASN A 183 -0.70 4.01 10.92
CA ASN A 183 -1.27 3.02 11.83
C ASN A 183 -2.76 3.23 12.15
N LYS A 184 -3.27 4.43 11.88
CA LYS A 184 -4.69 4.72 11.92
C LYS A 184 -5.19 4.55 10.49
N PRO A 185 -6.31 3.84 10.25
CA PRO A 185 -7.01 3.95 8.97
C PRO A 185 -7.05 5.44 8.62
N THR A 186 -6.65 5.78 7.39
CA THR A 186 -6.75 7.14 6.82
C THR A 186 -7.99 7.77 7.39
N GLU A 187 -7.88 8.91 8.09
CA GLU A 187 -9.01 9.53 8.79
C GLU A 187 -10.29 9.30 8.00
N VAL A 188 -11.03 8.26 8.41
CA VAL A 188 -12.33 7.94 7.88
C VAL A 188 -13.14 9.02 8.55
N LEU A 189 -13.17 10.20 7.92
CA LEU A 189 -13.78 11.45 8.36
C LEU A 189 -14.71 11.17 9.53
N ASN A 190 -14.20 11.36 10.76
CA ASN A 190 -14.82 10.94 12.03
C ASN A 190 -16.33 10.72 11.87
N VAL A 191 -16.71 9.52 11.45
CA VAL A 191 -18.11 9.21 11.34
C VAL A 191 -18.50 8.90 12.77
N ALA A 192 -19.38 9.71 13.34
CA ALA A 192 -20.01 9.39 14.61
C ALA A 192 -20.45 7.92 14.58
N PHE A 193 -19.91 7.11 15.49
CA PHE A 193 -20.32 5.72 15.65
C PHE A 193 -21.84 5.66 15.81
N ASP A 194 -22.51 5.06 14.83
CA ASP A 194 -23.93 4.76 14.87
C ASP A 194 -24.09 3.24 14.98
N ALA A 195 -24.50 2.79 16.17
CA ALA A 195 -24.66 1.37 16.50
C ALA A 195 -25.66 0.65 15.58
N ASP A 196 -26.56 1.37 14.92
CA ASP A 196 -27.52 0.76 14.01
C ASP A 196 -26.83 0.19 12.75
N PHE A 197 -25.71 0.77 12.33
CA PHE A 197 -24.89 0.28 11.22
C PHE A 197 -23.97 -0.89 11.60
N GLU A 198 -23.60 -1.06 12.87
CA GLU A 198 -22.69 -2.14 13.29
C GLU A 198 -23.31 -3.53 13.04
N GLY A 199 -22.63 -4.41 12.31
CA GLY A 199 -23.07 -5.79 12.10
C GLY A 199 -22.66 -6.38 10.75
N THR A 200 -23.21 -7.54 10.44
CA THR A 200 -23.08 -8.19 9.13
C THR A 200 -24.34 -7.92 8.30
N TRP A 201 -24.14 -7.46 7.08
CA TRP A 201 -25.18 -7.08 6.15
C TRP A 201 -25.06 -7.93 4.89
N THR A 202 -26.15 -8.56 4.47
CA THR A 202 -26.13 -9.48 3.33
C THR A 202 -27.15 -9.10 2.28
N GLY A 203 -26.77 -9.28 1.01
CA GLY A 203 -27.66 -9.04 -0.13
C GLY A 203 -27.24 -9.83 -1.35
N GLY A 204 -28.14 -9.88 -2.34
CA GLY A 204 -27.85 -10.43 -3.66
C GLY A 204 -27.45 -9.34 -4.63
N LEU A 205 -26.25 -9.43 -5.21
CA LEU A 205 -25.79 -8.55 -6.27
C LEU A 205 -25.95 -9.26 -7.61
N THR A 206 -26.79 -8.73 -8.50
CA THR A 206 -27.02 -9.33 -9.82
C THR A 206 -26.24 -8.58 -10.89
N GLN A 207 -25.25 -9.25 -11.48
CA GLN A 207 -24.44 -8.72 -12.58
C GLN A 207 -24.51 -9.68 -13.76
N PHE A 208 -24.72 -9.14 -14.96
CA PHE A 208 -24.79 -9.94 -16.20
C PHE A 208 -25.74 -11.15 -16.13
N GLY A 209 -26.86 -11.02 -15.40
CA GLY A 209 -27.85 -12.09 -15.23
C GLY A 209 -27.51 -13.17 -14.20
N THR A 210 -26.38 -13.04 -13.50
CA THR A 210 -25.98 -13.94 -12.41
C THR A 210 -26.04 -13.20 -11.08
N THR A 211 -26.69 -13.78 -10.08
CA THR A 211 -26.76 -13.22 -8.72
C THR A 211 -25.71 -13.89 -7.84
N SER A 212 -24.83 -13.09 -7.23
CA SER A 212 -23.85 -13.53 -6.23
C SER A 212 -24.19 -12.93 -4.87
N LYS A 213 -23.96 -13.69 -3.79
CA LYS A 213 -24.07 -13.21 -2.42
C LYS A 213 -22.97 -12.18 -2.13
N PHE A 214 -23.39 -11.05 -1.61
CA PHE A 214 -22.52 -9.97 -1.17
C PHE A 214 -22.68 -9.77 0.34
N VAL A 215 -21.57 -9.64 1.05
CA VAL A 215 -21.55 -9.49 2.52
C VAL A 215 -20.73 -8.27 2.89
N LEU A 216 -21.32 -7.36 3.66
CA LEU A 216 -20.64 -6.22 4.27
C LEU A 216 -20.57 -6.39 5.78
N HIS A 217 -19.36 -6.45 6.30
CA HIS A 217 -19.08 -6.43 7.73
C HIS A 217 -18.74 -5.01 8.17
N LEU A 218 -19.50 -4.48 9.10
CA LEU A 218 -19.22 -3.22 9.78
C LEU A 218 -18.93 -3.52 11.25
N LYS A 219 -17.64 -3.68 11.59
CA LYS A 219 -17.21 -4.02 12.95
C LYS A 219 -16.75 -2.78 13.69
N LYS A 220 -17.17 -2.63 14.95
CA LYS A 220 -16.65 -1.57 15.80
C LYS A 220 -15.17 -1.80 16.11
N ASN A 221 -14.37 -0.75 15.96
CA ASN A 221 -13.03 -0.63 16.52
C ASN A 221 -12.94 0.72 17.24
N GLU A 222 -12.81 0.70 18.56
CA GLU A 222 -12.90 1.90 19.42
C GLU A 222 -14.17 2.73 19.16
N ASN A 223 -14.06 3.89 18.50
CA ASN A 223 -15.16 4.79 18.18
C ASN A 223 -15.47 4.89 16.68
N ILE A 224 -14.93 3.97 15.87
CA ILE A 224 -15.15 3.92 14.41
C ILE A 224 -15.72 2.56 13.97
N LEU A 225 -16.38 2.55 12.82
CA LEU A 225 -16.77 1.32 12.13
C LEU A 225 -15.70 0.97 11.09
N VAL A 226 -15.26 -0.28 11.11
CA VAL A 226 -14.30 -0.86 10.18
C VAL A 226 -15.06 -1.73 9.16
N PRO A 227 -15.17 -1.26 7.92
CA PRO A 227 -15.83 -1.99 6.83
C PRO A 227 -14.92 -3.07 6.21
N VAL A 228 -15.46 -4.26 5.99
CA VAL A 228 -14.84 -5.34 5.20
C VAL A 228 -15.91 -5.99 4.33
N LEU A 229 -15.56 -6.35 3.09
CA LEU A 229 -16.48 -6.95 2.13
C LEU A 229 -16.08 -8.39 1.77
N ASP A 230 -17.09 -9.25 1.59
CA ASP A 230 -16.92 -10.59 1.05
C ASP A 230 -17.88 -10.84 -0.13
N SER A 231 -17.44 -11.69 -1.05
CA SER A 231 -18.24 -12.28 -2.13
C SER A 231 -18.08 -13.81 -2.06
N PRO A 232 -18.81 -14.50 -1.16
CA PRO A 232 -18.60 -15.92 -0.89
C PRO A 232 -18.83 -16.83 -2.09
N ASP A 233 -19.79 -16.50 -2.96
CA ASP A 233 -20.10 -17.29 -4.16
C ASP A 233 -18.99 -17.18 -5.23
N GLN A 234 -18.07 -16.23 -5.06
CA GLN A 234 -16.88 -16.02 -5.88
C GLN A 234 -15.59 -16.44 -5.17
N ASP A 235 -15.68 -17.01 -3.96
CA ASP A 235 -14.54 -17.41 -3.11
C ASP A 235 -13.58 -16.25 -2.78
N VAL A 236 -14.11 -15.03 -2.65
CA VAL A 236 -13.35 -13.81 -2.31
C VAL A 236 -13.79 -13.30 -0.95
N PHE A 237 -12.85 -13.17 -0.01
CA PHE A 237 -13.09 -12.72 1.36
C PHE A 237 -12.09 -11.63 1.75
N GLY A 238 -12.47 -10.78 2.69
CA GLY A 238 -11.58 -9.77 3.26
C GLY A 238 -11.28 -8.60 2.34
N ILE A 239 -12.17 -8.29 1.40
CA ILE A 239 -11.98 -7.19 0.44
C ILE A 239 -11.94 -5.87 1.23
N PRO A 240 -10.83 -5.13 1.17
CA PRO A 240 -10.69 -3.88 1.91
C PRO A 240 -11.59 -2.80 1.31
N VAL A 241 -12.35 -2.13 2.18
CA VAL A 241 -13.06 -0.90 1.84
C VAL A 241 -12.12 0.25 2.15
N SER A 242 -11.74 1.00 1.10
CA SER A 242 -10.74 2.07 1.18
C SER A 242 -11.28 3.36 1.78
N GLU A 243 -12.60 3.56 1.78
CA GLU A 243 -13.25 4.72 2.40
C GLU A 243 -14.67 4.35 2.86
N LEU A 244 -15.06 4.82 4.05
CA LEU A 244 -16.42 4.75 4.57
C LEU A 244 -16.90 6.15 4.92
N LYS A 245 -18.08 6.52 4.43
CA LYS A 245 -18.80 7.72 4.84
C LYS A 245 -20.16 7.31 5.35
N ILE A 246 -20.53 7.76 6.54
CA ILE A 246 -21.91 7.66 7.01
C ILE A 246 -22.37 9.07 7.41
N GLU A 247 -23.53 9.47 6.93
CA GLU A 247 -24.14 10.77 7.22
C GLU A 247 -25.63 10.56 7.47
N ALA A 248 -26.03 10.68 8.74
CA ALA A 248 -27.35 10.30 9.22
C ALA A 248 -27.68 8.84 8.85
N ASP A 249 -28.63 8.62 7.94
CA ASP A 249 -29.01 7.28 7.49
C ASP A 249 -28.29 6.87 6.19
N ASN A 250 -27.43 7.70 5.62
CA ASN A 250 -26.73 7.38 4.38
C ASN A 250 -25.40 6.71 4.68
N ILE A 251 -25.02 5.73 3.87
CA ILE A 251 -23.73 5.04 3.90
C ILE A 251 -23.12 5.02 2.50
N VAL A 252 -21.81 5.24 2.41
CA VAL A 252 -21.02 5.08 1.20
C VAL A 252 -19.75 4.31 1.55
N CYS A 253 -19.50 3.21 0.84
CA CYS A 253 -18.29 2.41 0.94
C CYS A 253 -17.56 2.42 -0.41
N VAL A 254 -16.33 2.94 -0.45
CA VAL A 254 -15.49 2.90 -1.65
C VAL A 254 -14.60 1.67 -1.60
N VAL A 255 -14.57 0.92 -2.71
CA VAL A 255 -13.84 -0.35 -2.84
C VAL A 255 -12.80 -0.18 -3.96
N GLY A 256 -11.66 0.43 -3.60
CA GLY A 256 -10.64 0.82 -4.57
C GLY A 256 -10.13 -0.33 -5.44
N VAL A 257 -9.94 -1.52 -4.86
CA VAL A 257 -9.45 -2.73 -5.57
C VAL A 257 -10.42 -3.22 -6.65
N ALA A 258 -11.71 -2.92 -6.52
CA ALA A 258 -12.75 -3.34 -7.47
C ALA A 258 -13.17 -2.21 -8.42
N SER A 259 -12.61 -1.00 -8.27
CA SER A 259 -13.11 0.23 -8.91
C SER A 259 -14.63 0.38 -8.73
N ALA A 260 -15.07 0.17 -7.49
CA ALA A 260 -16.48 0.11 -7.15
C ALA A 260 -16.83 0.97 -5.93
N THR A 261 -18.09 1.35 -5.84
CA THR A 261 -18.66 2.11 -4.73
C THR A 261 -20.03 1.53 -4.40
N PHE A 262 -20.23 1.15 -3.14
CA PHE A 262 -21.56 0.91 -2.59
C PHE A 262 -22.08 2.20 -1.98
N SER A 263 -23.31 2.58 -2.30
CA SER A 263 -24.01 3.66 -1.60
C SER A 263 -25.42 3.23 -1.24
N GLY A 264 -25.91 3.65 -0.08
CA GLY A 264 -27.25 3.27 0.34
C GLY A 264 -27.78 4.10 1.51
N LYS A 265 -29.05 3.85 1.81
CA LYS A 265 -29.76 4.49 2.92
C LYS A 265 -30.34 3.43 3.85
N LEU A 266 -30.00 3.52 5.13
CA LEU A 266 -30.48 2.67 6.20
C LEU A 266 -31.96 2.98 6.50
N ASP A 267 -32.80 1.97 6.42
CA ASP A 267 -34.09 1.93 7.08
C ASP A 267 -33.94 1.25 8.44
N ARG A 268 -33.99 2.07 9.50
CA ARG A 268 -33.82 1.62 10.89
C ARG A 268 -34.93 0.67 11.36
N ASN A 269 -36.13 0.77 10.79
CA ASN A 269 -37.26 -0.09 11.19
C ASN A 269 -37.09 -1.51 10.65
N THR A 270 -36.65 -1.61 9.39
CA THR A 270 -36.53 -2.90 8.68
C THR A 270 -35.11 -3.46 8.74
N LYS A 271 -34.15 -2.74 9.33
CA LYS A 271 -32.72 -3.09 9.37
C LYS A 271 -32.20 -3.46 7.98
N THR A 272 -32.55 -2.64 7.00
CA THR A 272 -32.18 -2.84 5.60
C THR A 272 -31.51 -1.56 5.08
N ILE A 273 -30.40 -1.71 4.38
CA ILE A 273 -29.76 -0.64 3.63
C ILE A 273 -30.22 -0.76 2.19
N HIS A 274 -31.03 0.20 1.76
CA HIS A 274 -31.45 0.32 0.38
C HIS A 274 -30.37 1.00 -0.43
N GLY A 275 -29.73 0.27 -1.34
CA GLY A 275 -28.50 0.73 -1.96
C GLY A 275 -28.30 0.36 -3.41
N ASN A 276 -27.16 0.81 -3.91
CA ASN A 276 -26.70 0.64 -5.26
C ASN A 276 -25.19 0.37 -5.23
N TRP A 277 -24.77 -0.62 -6.01
CA TRP A 277 -23.39 -0.96 -6.28
C TRP A 277 -23.00 -0.39 -7.64
N ASN A 278 -22.17 0.65 -7.66
CA ASN A 278 -21.56 1.15 -8.89
C ASN A 278 -20.21 0.46 -9.08
N GLN A 279 -19.97 -0.15 -10.24
CA GLN A 279 -18.67 -0.73 -10.57
C GLN A 279 -18.27 -0.35 -11.98
N ARG A 280 -17.13 0.34 -12.10
CA ARG A 280 -16.60 0.84 -13.38
C ARG A 280 -17.64 1.64 -14.18
N GLY A 281 -18.45 2.44 -13.49
CA GLY A 281 -19.48 3.29 -14.09
C GLY A 281 -20.81 2.59 -14.42
N THR A 282 -20.97 1.30 -14.08
CA THR A 282 -22.25 0.59 -14.24
C THR A 282 -22.91 0.41 -12.88
N ASP A 283 -24.20 0.75 -12.79
CA ASP A 283 -25.01 0.65 -11.58
C ASP A 283 -25.75 -0.69 -11.50
N TYR A 284 -25.72 -1.29 -10.31
CA TYR A 284 -26.43 -2.52 -9.96
C TYR A 284 -27.17 -2.32 -8.64
N PRO A 285 -28.50 -2.50 -8.59
CA PRO A 285 -29.24 -2.45 -7.33
C PRO A 285 -28.68 -3.46 -6.33
N LEU A 286 -28.44 -3.02 -5.09
CA LEU A 286 -27.95 -3.86 -4.02
C LEU A 286 -28.60 -3.43 -2.69
N ASN A 287 -29.58 -4.21 -2.24
CA ASN A 287 -30.16 -4.04 -0.91
C ASN A 287 -29.47 -5.01 0.04
N LEU A 288 -29.07 -4.53 1.22
CA LEU A 288 -28.45 -5.34 2.25
C LEU A 288 -29.35 -5.41 3.47
N SER A 289 -29.63 -6.59 3.98
CA SER A 289 -30.35 -6.78 5.24
C SER A 289 -29.38 -7.23 6.32
N LYS A 290 -29.53 -6.67 7.52
CA LYS A 290 -28.73 -7.05 8.69
C LYS A 290 -29.08 -8.48 9.10
N GLU A 291 -28.06 -9.30 9.35
CA GLU A 291 -28.23 -10.62 9.97
C GLU A 291 -28.73 -10.53 11.42
#